data_AF-A0A0R2QVD5-F1
#
_entry.id   AF-A0A0R2QVD5-F1
#
_cell.length_a   1.000
_cell.length_b   1.000
_cell.length_c   1.000
_cell.angle_alpha   90.00
_cell.angle_beta   90.00
_cell.angle_gamma   90.00
#
_symmetry.space_group_name_H-M   'P 1'
#
loop_
_entity.id
_entity.type
_entity.pdbx_description
1 polymer ?
#
loop_
_entity_poly.entity_id
_entity_poly.type
_entity_poly.pdbx_seq_one_letter_code
_entity_poly.pdbx_strand_id
1 'polypeptide(L)'
;MNSKSQPLWHGRFSVAPAAELMAFTQSLTFDKRLWKDDIAGSIAHVKGLEHVSLLTKQEAVAIVEALEIVAIEMSDNSFIFVAGYGSGCRSY
;
A
#
# COMPACT_ATOMS: atom_id res chain seq x y z
N MET A 1 4.44 -1.20 -18.95
CA MET A 1 4.67 0.10 -18.29
C MET A 1 5.57 -0.15 -17.10
N ASN A 2 6.81 0.36 -17.13
CA ASN A 2 7.74 0.21 -16.01
C ASN A 2 7.61 1.45 -15.11
N SER A 3 6.50 1.54 -14.36
CA SER A 3 6.31 2.62 -13.39
C SER A 3 7.14 2.31 -12.16
N LYS A 4 8.27 3.00 -12.06
CA LYS A 4 9.03 3.18 -10.83
C LYS A 4 8.08 3.59 -9.69
N SER A 5 7.77 2.68 -8.76
CA SER A 5 6.83 2.88 -7.64
C SER A 5 7.39 3.85 -6.62
N GLN A 6 6.78 5.04 -6.47
CA GLN A 6 7.21 6.08 -5.53
C GLN A 6 6.40 6.02 -4.22
N PRO A 7 6.97 6.47 -3.09
CA PRO A 7 6.19 6.65 -1.86
C PRO A 7 4.99 7.58 -2.08
N LEU A 8 3.87 7.33 -1.39
CA LEU A 8 2.64 8.14 -1.49
C LEU A 8 2.86 9.64 -1.22
N TRP A 9 3.90 9.99 -0.47
CA TRP A 9 4.25 11.35 -0.08
C TRP A 9 5.34 11.99 -0.96
N HIS A 10 5.80 11.34 -2.04
CA HIS A 10 6.97 11.80 -2.80
C HIS A 10 6.81 13.22 -3.38
N GLY A 11 5.57 13.66 -3.66
CA GLY A 11 5.29 14.98 -4.23
C GLY A 11 5.55 16.15 -3.28
N ARG A 12 5.90 15.89 -2.01
CA ARG A 12 6.18 16.94 -1.00
C ARG A 12 7.64 17.42 -1.00
N PHE A 13 8.55 16.72 -1.66
CA PHE A 13 9.97 17.07 -1.73
C PHE A 13 10.38 17.39 -3.18
N SER A 14 11.20 18.41 -3.35
CA SER A 14 11.79 18.75 -4.65
C SER A 14 12.89 17.77 -5.08
N VAL A 15 13.44 16.99 -4.13
CA VAL A 15 14.50 16.00 -4.34
C VAL A 15 14.14 14.74 -3.56
N ALA A 16 14.53 13.58 -4.10
CA ALA A 16 14.36 12.30 -3.42
C ALA A 16 15.13 12.28 -2.08
N PRO A 17 14.53 11.74 -0.99
CA PRO A 17 15.24 11.54 0.26
C PRO A 17 16.47 10.64 0.12
N ALA A 18 17.45 10.85 1.00
CA ALA A 18 18.62 9.99 1.10
C ALA A 18 18.22 8.54 1.41
N ALA A 19 19.01 7.56 0.95
CA ALA A 19 18.71 6.15 1.11
C ALA A 19 18.65 5.73 2.59
N GLU A 20 19.51 6.32 3.42
CA GLU A 20 19.59 6.08 4.86
C GLU A 20 18.30 6.53 5.56
N LEU A 21 17.73 7.67 5.13
CA LEU A 21 16.46 8.16 5.66
C LEU A 21 15.30 7.24 5.23
N MET A 22 15.35 6.68 4.03
CA MET A 22 14.36 5.70 3.56
C MET A 22 14.45 4.39 4.35
N ALA A 23 15.65 3.86 4.55
CA ALA A 23 15.86 2.67 5.36
C ALA A 23 15.41 2.86 6.82
N PHE A 24 15.65 4.05 7.39
CA PHE A 24 15.25 4.37 8.75
C PHE A 24 13.73 4.49 8.93
N THR A 25 13.02 5.01 7.93
CA THR A 25 11.57 5.27 8.01
C THR A 25 10.70 4.10 7.54
N GLN A 26 11.27 3.09 6.89
CA GLN A 26 10.53 1.93 6.40
C GLN A 26 10.03 1.03 7.54
N SER A 27 8.71 0.82 7.61
CA SER A 27 8.09 0.02 8.69
C SER A 27 7.50 -1.34 8.26
N LEU A 28 7.51 -1.65 6.96
CA LEU A 28 6.81 -2.82 6.39
C LEU A 28 7.20 -4.15 7.06
N THR A 29 8.47 -4.32 7.44
CA THR A 29 9.00 -5.56 8.03
C THR A 29 8.25 -5.98 9.30
N PHE A 30 7.76 -5.01 10.09
CA PHE A 30 7.01 -5.27 11.30
C PHE A 30 5.51 -4.95 11.16
N ASP A 31 5.13 -3.90 10.43
CA ASP A 31 3.73 -3.48 10.32
C ASP A 31 2.86 -4.41 9.48
N LYS A 32 3.46 -5.30 8.66
CA LYS A 32 2.71 -6.32 7.91
C LYS A 32 1.76 -7.15 8.76
N ARG A 33 2.00 -7.29 10.07
CA ARG A 33 1.12 -8.00 11.01
C ARG A 33 -0.27 -7.36 11.18
N LEU A 34 -0.40 -6.08 10.83
CA LEU A 34 -1.60 -5.26 10.97
C LEU A 34 -2.52 -5.31 9.73
N TRP A 35 -2.20 -6.14 8.73
CA TRP A 35 -2.91 -6.16 7.45
C TRP A 35 -4.42 -6.37 7.59
N LYS A 36 -4.87 -7.13 8.60
CA LYS A 36 -6.30 -7.36 8.86
C LYS A 36 -7.03 -6.07 9.22
N ASP A 37 -6.39 -5.26 10.08
CA ASP A 37 -6.94 -3.97 10.51
C ASP A 37 -6.91 -2.95 9.36
N ASP A 38 -5.84 -2.96 8.57
CA ASP A 38 -5.69 -2.10 7.38
C ASP A 38 -6.77 -2.37 6.31
N ILE A 39 -7.04 -3.65 6.02
CA ILE A 39 -8.12 -4.05 5.10
C ILE A 39 -9.49 -3.67 5.66
N ALA A 40 -9.76 -3.95 6.94
CA ALA A 40 -11.03 -3.61 7.57
C ALA A 40 -11.29 -2.09 7.55
N GLY A 41 -10.26 -1.30 7.88
CA GLY A 41 -10.30 0.16 7.81
C GLY A 41 -10.51 0.67 6.39
N SER A 42 -9.84 0.07 5.41
CA SER A 42 -9.99 0.42 3.99
C SER A 42 -11.40 0.14 3.47
N ILE A 43 -11.99 -1.00 3.77
CA ILE A 43 -13.38 -1.32 3.40
C ILE A 43 -14.36 -0.32 4.04
N ALA A 44 -14.18 0.00 5.32
CA ALA A 44 -15.00 0.99 5.99
C ALA A 44 -14.86 2.38 5.34
N HIS A 45 -13.65 2.77 4.97
CA HIS A 45 -13.39 4.03 4.29
C HIS A 45 -14.06 4.08 2.91
N VAL A 46 -13.94 3.03 2.10
CA VAL A 46 -14.61 2.92 0.79
C VAL A 46 -16.12 3.06 0.91
N LYS A 47 -16.74 2.39 1.88
CA LYS A 47 -18.17 2.55 2.17
C LYS A 47 -18.53 3.98 2.60
N GLY A 48 -17.66 4.64 3.36
CA GLY A 48 -17.80 6.05 3.70
C GLY A 48 -17.75 6.96 2.47
N LEU A 49 -16.82 6.71 1.55
CA LEU A 49 -16.69 7.46 0.29
C LEU A 49 -17.89 7.28 -0.64
N GLU A 50 -18.44 6.06 -0.72
CA GLU A 50 -19.72 5.80 -1.43
C GLU A 50 -20.86 6.59 -0.80
N HIS A 51 -20.97 6.58 0.54
CA HIS A 51 -22.04 7.26 1.26
C HIS A 51 -22.08 8.76 0.99
N VAL A 52 -20.91 9.40 0.85
CA VAL A 52 -20.81 10.84 0.52
C VAL A 52 -20.75 11.11 -0.99
N SER A 53 -21.04 10.10 -1.82
CA SER A 53 -21.06 10.19 -3.29
C SER A 53 -19.73 10.61 -3.93
N LEU A 54 -18.60 10.35 -3.26
CA LEU A 54 -17.26 10.47 -3.86
C LEU A 54 -16.89 9.26 -4.71
N LEU A 55 -17.53 8.12 -4.43
CA LEU A 55 -17.50 6.92 -5.27
C LEU A 55 -18.92 6.56 -5.69
N THR A 56 -19.07 6.08 -6.92
CA THR A 56 -20.27 5.36 -7.33
C THR A 56 -20.35 4.02 -6.63
N LYS A 57 -21.55 3.44 -6.56
CA LYS A 57 -21.75 2.10 -6.00
C LYS A 57 -20.91 1.05 -6.74
N GLN A 58 -20.79 1.16 -8.06
CA GLN A 58 -20.02 0.25 -8.89
C GLN A 58 -18.52 0.32 -8.56
N GLU A 59 -17.97 1.53 -8.40
CA GLU A 59 -16.58 1.72 -7.98
C GLU A 59 -16.33 1.20 -6.57
N ALA A 60 -17.23 1.49 -5.62
CA ALA A 60 -17.12 1.01 -4.25
C ALA A 60 -17.12 -0.51 -4.17
N VAL A 61 -18.03 -1.19 -4.89
CA VAL A 61 -18.07 -2.66 -4.98
C VAL A 61 -16.77 -3.21 -5.56
N ALA A 62 -16.29 -2.66 -6.67
CA ALA A 62 -15.05 -3.13 -7.30
C ALA A 62 -13.83 -3.01 -6.38
N ILE A 63 -13.74 -1.92 -5.59
CA ILE A 63 -12.64 -1.74 -4.64
C ILE A 63 -12.77 -2.71 -3.46
N VAL A 64 -13.98 -2.92 -2.93
CA VAL A 64 -14.20 -3.90 -1.84
C VAL A 64 -13.83 -5.31 -2.29
N GLU A 65 -14.26 -5.74 -3.48
CA GLU A 65 -13.89 -7.04 -4.05
C GLU A 65 -12.37 -7.18 -4.20
N ALA A 66 -11.68 -6.14 -4.67
CA ALA A 66 -10.22 -6.15 -4.76
C ALA A 66 -9.55 -6.26 -3.37
N LEU A 67 -10.07 -5.58 -2.34
CA LEU A 67 -9.58 -5.69 -0.97
C LEU A 67 -9.82 -7.09 -0.37
N GLU A 68 -10.91 -7.75 -0.72
CA GLU A 68 -11.18 -9.13 -0.33
C GLU A 68 -10.21 -10.12 -0.98
N ILE A 69 -9.84 -9.91 -2.25
CA ILE A 69 -8.79 -10.69 -2.92
C ILE A 69 -7.46 -10.52 -2.20
N VAL A 70 -7.06 -9.29 -1.89
CA VAL A 70 -5.84 -9.02 -1.10
C VAL A 70 -5.89 -9.71 0.26
N ALA A 71 -7.06 -9.73 0.93
CA ALA A 71 -7.22 -10.42 2.21
C ALA A 71 -6.99 -11.93 2.11
N ILE A 72 -7.46 -12.56 1.01
CA ILE A 72 -7.23 -13.97 0.72
C ILE A 72 -5.73 -14.22 0.52
N GLU A 73 -5.08 -13.43 -0.34
CA GLU A 73 -3.64 -13.55 -0.64
C GLU A 73 -2.76 -13.32 0.60
N MET A 74 -3.16 -12.40 1.48
CA MET A 74 -2.47 -12.16 2.75
C MET A 74 -2.68 -13.29 3.75
N SER A 75 -3.82 -13.99 3.70
CA SER A 75 -4.15 -15.08 4.62
C SER A 75 -3.44 -16.38 4.27
N ASP A 76 -3.28 -16.67 2.98
CA ASP A 76 -2.62 -17.89 2.49
C ASP A 76 -1.11 -17.70 2.23
N ASN A 77 -0.58 -16.51 2.51
CA ASN A 77 0.79 -16.09 2.23
C ASN A 77 1.18 -16.10 0.73
N SER A 78 0.21 -15.99 -0.18
CA SER A 78 0.49 -15.84 -1.61
C SER A 78 0.72 -14.39 -2.05
N PHE A 79 0.40 -13.39 -1.20
CA PHE A 79 0.60 -11.98 -1.52
C PHE A 79 2.09 -11.64 -1.75
N ILE A 80 2.39 -11.07 -2.92
CA ILE A 80 3.75 -10.67 -3.30
C ILE A 80 3.98 -9.20 -2.98
N PHE A 81 4.76 -8.94 -1.93
CA PHE A 81 5.28 -7.60 -1.66
C PHE A 81 6.34 -7.20 -2.68
N VAL A 82 6.13 -6.08 -3.36
CA VAL A 82 7.13 -5.49 -4.26
C VAL A 82 8.08 -4.62 -3.43
N ALA A 83 9.38 -4.76 -3.65
CA ALA A 83 10.38 -3.93 -2.98
C ALA A 83 10.19 -2.44 -3.33
N GLY A 84 10.09 -1.59 -2.31
CA GLY A 84 10.22 -0.15 -2.46
C GLY A 84 11.65 0.25 -2.79
N TYR A 85 11.85 1.47 -3.30
CA TYR A 85 13.17 2.03 -3.60
C TYR A 85 14.18 1.80 -2.46
N GLY A 86 15.29 1.10 -2.76
CA GLY A 86 16.41 0.97 -1.81
C GLY A 86 17.30 -0.27 -1.96
N SER A 87 16.88 -1.33 -2.64
CA SER A 87 17.67 -2.59 -2.78
C SER A 87 18.78 -2.49 -3.84
N GLY A 88 19.50 -1.38 -3.87
CA GLY A 88 20.54 -1.05 -4.83
C GLY A 88 21.89 -0.75 -4.19
N CYS A 89 22.26 -1.41 -3.10
CA CYS A 89 23.64 -1.44 -2.62
C CYS A 89 24.13 -2.89 -2.53
N ARG A 90 24.89 -3.25 -3.56
CA ARG A 90 25.79 -4.40 -3.62
C ARG A 90 26.71 -4.42 -2.38
N SER A 91 26.85 -5.60 -1.79
CA SER A 91 28.06 -6.15 -1.17
C SER A 91 29.03 -5.19 -0.48
N TYR A 92 29.10 -5.31 0.85
CA TYR A 92 30.35 -5.54 1.58
C TYR A 92 30.14 -6.67 2.57
#